data_AF-A0A5E6MC72-F1
#
_entry.id   AF-A0A5E6MC72-F1
#
_cell.length_a   1.000
_cell.length_b   1.000
_cell.length_c   1.000
_cell.angle_alpha   90.00
_cell.angle_beta   90.00
_cell.angle_gamma   90.00
#
_symmetry.space_group_name_H-M   'P 1'
#
loop_
_entity.id
_entity.type
_entity.pdbx_description
1 polymer ?
#
loop_
_entity_poly.entity_id
_entity_poly.type
_entity_poly.pdbx_seq_one_letter_code
_entity_poly.pdbx_strand_id
1 'polypeptide(L)'
;MNVKSYEFEFLTPCFCGGAEPTKAELRVPAIRGQLRWWFRALGGSRTDEEEVFGCAGNSSAASKVVVRVERQPEGGERGWDRESHDGDYLWYFIKRGDRWKEEGALPPGSKAGVEIGFRQPLGKLEENWKKAWEAFCRFGSLGYRATRCAGAFRVDGFAGVLEAYEEAAERILKPAGFDFHFFREKQSDWRNLIAFAGAKLKELREKYPSPESKKEEKGPSPLGNTDPRQKSAVYFRPLKIDAGDYYLMLFEAPHKRVVEEKSRLKNGQESILKMVFPRR
;
A
#
# COMPACT_ATOMS: atom_id res chain seq x y z
N MET A 1 27.62 5.41 -11.52
CA MET A 1 26.26 5.45 -10.93
C MET A 1 26.01 4.10 -10.30
N ASN A 2 25.84 4.03 -8.97
CA ASN A 2 25.60 2.76 -8.29
C ASN A 2 24.10 2.48 -8.32
N VAL A 3 23.73 1.36 -8.95
CA VAL A 3 22.37 0.80 -8.94
C VAL A 3 22.38 -0.46 -8.10
N LYS A 4 21.27 -0.74 -7.41
CA LYS A 4 21.06 -1.96 -6.64
C LYS A 4 19.75 -2.61 -7.08
N SER A 5 19.81 -3.90 -7.39
CA SER A 5 18.66 -4.71 -7.76
C SER A 5 17.96 -5.26 -6.53
N TYR A 6 16.64 -5.33 -6.60
CA TYR A 6 15.75 -5.88 -5.58
C TYR A 6 14.72 -6.77 -6.25
N GLU A 7 14.45 -7.93 -5.64
CA GLU A 7 13.39 -8.83 -6.09
C GLU A 7 12.09 -8.51 -5.34
N PHE A 8 11.02 -8.27 -6.10
CA PHE A 8 9.66 -8.07 -5.60
C PHE A 8 8.85 -9.33 -5.86
N GLU A 9 8.33 -9.96 -4.81
CA GLU A 9 7.35 -11.06 -4.92
C GLU A 9 5.97 -10.53 -4.59
N PHE A 10 5.04 -10.60 -5.55
CA PHE A 10 3.65 -10.20 -5.33
C PHE A 10 2.92 -11.25 -4.50
N LEU A 11 2.38 -10.85 -3.34
CA LEU A 11 1.70 -11.73 -2.40
C LEU A 11 0.23 -11.95 -2.77
N THR A 12 -0.38 -10.95 -3.39
CA THR A 12 -1.79 -10.92 -3.81
C THR A 12 -1.88 -10.36 -5.24
N PRO A 13 -2.99 -10.57 -5.97
CA PRO A 13 -3.10 -10.09 -7.34
C PRO A 13 -2.88 -8.56 -7.44
N CYS A 14 -1.95 -8.12 -8.32
CA CYS A 14 -1.67 -6.70 -8.55
C CYS A 14 -2.44 -6.20 -9.77
N PHE A 15 -3.54 -5.46 -9.55
CA PHE A 15 -4.34 -4.86 -10.62
C PHE A 15 -3.69 -3.57 -11.13
N CYS A 16 -2.61 -3.75 -11.88
CA CYS A 16 -1.63 -2.74 -12.24
C CYS A 16 -1.72 -2.50 -13.76
N GLY A 17 -2.64 -1.63 -14.18
CA GLY A 17 -2.94 -1.40 -15.62
C GLY A 17 -2.24 -0.17 -16.19
N GLY A 18 -1.78 -0.27 -17.44
CA GLY A 18 -1.15 0.80 -18.21
C GLY A 18 -2.10 1.44 -19.22
N ALA A 19 -1.64 1.56 -20.47
CA ALA A 19 -2.47 2.03 -21.59
C ALA A 19 -3.65 1.08 -21.88
N GLU A 20 -3.46 -0.22 -21.61
CA GLU A 20 -4.51 -1.23 -21.64
C GLU A 20 -4.87 -1.62 -20.19
N PRO A 21 -5.99 -1.11 -19.64
CA PRO A 21 -6.32 -1.30 -18.22
C PRO A 21 -6.64 -2.74 -17.82
N THR A 22 -6.91 -3.60 -18.80
CA THR A 22 -7.30 -5.01 -18.67
C THR A 22 -6.13 -5.97 -18.82
N LYS A 23 -4.92 -5.47 -19.10
CA LYS A 23 -3.67 -6.23 -19.15
C LYS A 23 -2.70 -5.65 -18.13
N ALA A 24 -2.39 -6.43 -17.11
CA ALA A 24 -1.52 -5.96 -16.05
C ALA A 24 -0.05 -5.92 -16.48
N GLU A 25 0.64 -4.85 -16.10
CA GLU A 25 2.08 -4.68 -16.29
C GLU A 25 2.69 -3.90 -15.11
N LEU A 26 3.92 -4.27 -14.72
CA LEU A 26 4.65 -3.51 -13.72
C LEU A 26 5.32 -2.30 -14.39
N ARG A 27 4.88 -1.10 -14.01
CA ARG A 27 5.37 0.16 -14.56
C ARG A 27 6.15 0.98 -13.54
N VAL A 28 7.27 1.54 -13.97
CA VAL A 28 8.09 2.48 -13.16
C VAL A 28 7.25 3.64 -12.56
N PRO A 29 6.33 4.29 -13.28
CA PRO A 29 5.43 5.31 -12.70
C PRO A 29 4.64 4.84 -11.47
N ALA A 30 4.19 3.58 -11.44
CA ALA A 30 3.42 3.06 -10.30
C ALA A 30 4.30 2.97 -9.04
N ILE A 31 5.52 2.44 -9.18
CA ILE A 31 6.52 2.36 -8.10
C ILE A 31 6.88 3.77 -7.62
N ARG A 32 7.22 4.69 -8.55
CA ARG A 32 7.56 6.08 -8.22
C ARG A 32 6.42 6.81 -7.50
N GLY A 33 5.17 6.57 -7.92
CA GLY A 33 3.99 7.16 -7.28
C GLY A 33 3.84 6.73 -5.81
N GLN A 34 4.06 5.44 -5.52
CA GLN A 34 4.03 4.94 -4.14
C GLN A 34 5.21 5.44 -3.30
N LEU A 35 6.41 5.53 -3.87
CA LEU A 35 7.56 6.07 -3.18
C LEU A 35 7.37 7.54 -2.80
N ARG A 36 6.85 8.35 -3.72
CA ARG A 36 6.46 9.75 -3.43
C ARG A 36 5.40 9.82 -2.34
N TRP A 37 4.41 8.92 -2.38
CA TRP A 37 3.38 8.85 -1.34
C TRP A 37 3.97 8.54 0.04
N TRP A 38 4.84 7.52 0.15
CA TRP A 38 5.51 7.18 1.41
C TRP A 38 6.40 8.32 1.90
N PHE A 39 7.16 8.96 1.01
CA PHE A 39 8.00 10.10 1.34
C PHE A 39 7.19 11.24 1.98
N ARG A 40 6.06 11.62 1.38
CA ARG A 40 5.14 12.62 1.95
C ARG A 40 4.51 12.17 3.26
N ALA A 41 4.02 10.93 3.30
CA ALA A 41 3.32 10.41 4.47
C ALA A 41 4.24 10.37 5.71
N LEU A 42 5.53 10.10 5.49
CA LEU A 42 6.55 10.11 6.54
C LEU A 42 7.06 11.50 6.93
N GLY A 43 6.60 12.56 6.26
CA GLY A 43 6.86 13.95 6.65
C GLY A 43 7.73 14.74 5.69
N GLY A 44 8.07 14.20 4.51
CA GLY A 44 8.73 14.96 3.45
C GLY A 44 7.85 16.10 2.96
N SER A 45 8.42 17.30 2.85
CA SER A 45 7.73 18.46 2.29
C SER A 45 7.59 18.35 0.78
N ARG A 46 6.76 19.21 0.17
CA ARG A 46 6.65 19.30 -1.29
C ARG A 46 8.01 19.65 -1.92
N THR A 47 8.73 20.61 -1.35
CA THR A 47 10.05 21.03 -1.83
C THR A 47 11.05 19.87 -1.76
N ASP A 48 11.06 19.12 -0.66
CA ASP A 48 11.95 17.95 -0.52
C ASP A 48 11.59 16.83 -1.51
N GLU A 49 10.29 16.61 -1.76
CA GLU A 49 9.84 15.64 -2.75
C GLU A 49 10.29 16.02 -4.16
N GLU A 50 10.14 17.30 -4.53
CA GLU A 50 10.60 17.84 -5.82
C GLU A 50 12.12 17.73 -5.95
N GLU A 51 12.89 17.95 -4.86
CA GLU A 51 14.35 17.78 -4.85
C GLU A 51 14.79 16.32 -5.09
N VAL A 52 14.10 15.35 -4.47
CA VAL A 52 14.47 13.92 -4.57
C VAL A 52 14.00 13.31 -5.89
N PHE A 53 12.74 13.55 -6.24
CA PHE A 53 12.06 12.85 -7.34
C PHE A 53 11.89 13.70 -8.59
N GLY A 54 12.28 14.97 -8.57
CA GLY A 54 12.11 15.92 -9.66
C GLY A 54 10.69 16.50 -9.73
N CYS A 55 10.54 17.53 -10.55
CA CYS A 55 9.26 18.15 -10.88
C CYS A 55 9.22 18.60 -12.34
N ALA A 56 8.01 18.74 -12.88
CA ALA A 56 7.76 19.26 -14.22
C ALA A 56 7.12 20.65 -14.12
N GLY A 57 7.43 21.55 -15.06
CA GLY A 57 6.94 22.93 -15.10
C GLY A 57 8.07 23.95 -15.10
N ASN A 58 7.77 25.20 -14.73
CA ASN A 58 8.70 26.34 -14.83
C ASN A 58 9.97 26.18 -13.98
N SER A 59 9.91 25.43 -12.89
CA SER A 59 11.07 25.09 -12.05
C SER A 59 11.53 23.64 -12.28
N SER A 60 11.57 23.18 -13.53
CA SER A 60 11.86 21.77 -13.86
C SER A 60 13.18 21.29 -13.25
N ALA A 61 13.11 20.15 -12.55
CA ALA A 61 14.26 19.49 -11.97
C ALA A 61 14.21 17.99 -12.27
N ALA A 62 15.33 17.45 -12.74
CA ALA A 62 15.44 16.01 -12.98
C ALA A 62 15.48 15.23 -11.66
N SER A 63 14.86 14.05 -11.65
CA SER A 63 14.88 13.13 -10.51
C SER A 63 16.31 12.71 -10.16
N LYS A 64 16.70 12.86 -8.88
CA LYS A 64 17.95 12.30 -8.34
C LYS A 64 17.88 10.78 -8.24
N VAL A 65 16.69 10.25 -7.95
CA VAL A 65 16.41 8.80 -7.88
C VAL A 65 16.09 8.23 -9.26
N VAL A 66 16.70 7.11 -9.59
CA VAL A 66 16.41 6.29 -10.78
C VAL A 66 15.76 4.99 -10.34
N VAL A 67 14.67 4.63 -11.00
CA VAL A 67 13.93 3.39 -10.80
C VAL A 67 13.81 2.71 -12.16
N ARG A 68 14.16 1.43 -12.25
CA ARG A 68 14.01 0.62 -13.46
C ARG A 68 13.32 -0.69 -13.11
N VAL A 69 12.46 -1.17 -14.01
CA VAL A 69 11.97 -2.54 -13.96
C VAL A 69 12.89 -3.32 -14.90
N GLU A 70 13.82 -4.07 -14.31
CA GLU A 70 14.80 -4.88 -15.03
C GLU A 70 14.16 -6.14 -15.60
N ARG A 71 13.27 -6.76 -14.81
CA ARG A 71 12.53 -7.96 -15.17
C ARG A 71 11.05 -7.78 -14.83
N GLN A 72 10.18 -8.02 -15.81
CA GLN A 72 8.74 -8.03 -15.58
C GLN A 72 8.36 -9.18 -14.62
N PRO A 73 7.21 -9.08 -13.92
CA PRO A 73 6.73 -10.16 -13.06
C PRO A 73 6.54 -11.46 -13.86
N GLU A 74 7.23 -12.50 -13.43
CA GLU A 74 7.17 -13.84 -14.04
C GLU A 74 6.79 -14.89 -12.98
N GLY A 75 6.22 -16.00 -13.43
CA GLY A 75 5.74 -17.08 -12.56
C GLY A 75 4.44 -16.73 -11.83
N GLY A 76 4.21 -17.35 -10.67
CA GLY A 76 3.02 -17.17 -9.86
C GLY A 76 1.90 -18.18 -10.15
N GLU A 77 0.82 -18.03 -9.41
CA GLU A 77 -0.34 -18.90 -9.42
C GLU A 77 -1.22 -18.68 -10.66
N ARG A 78 -1.49 -19.75 -11.40
CA ARG A 78 -2.39 -19.73 -12.58
C ARG A 78 -3.84 -19.93 -12.18
N GLY A 79 -4.77 -19.38 -12.96
CA GLY A 79 -6.21 -19.50 -12.68
C GLY A 79 -6.62 -18.93 -11.32
N TRP A 80 -5.86 -17.97 -10.78
CA TRP A 80 -6.13 -17.32 -9.49
C TRP A 80 -7.50 -16.62 -9.44
N ASP A 81 -8.07 -16.31 -10.61
CA ASP A 81 -9.34 -15.64 -10.85
C ASP A 81 -10.56 -16.59 -10.86
N ARG A 82 -10.33 -17.91 -10.91
CA ARG A 82 -11.41 -18.91 -11.08
C ARG A 82 -12.25 -19.12 -9.82
N GLU A 83 -11.69 -18.88 -8.64
CA GLU A 83 -12.42 -19.01 -7.38
C GLU A 83 -13.26 -17.76 -7.11
N SER A 84 -14.56 -17.91 -7.31
CA SER A 84 -15.50 -16.78 -7.39
C SER A 84 -15.80 -16.10 -6.06
N HIS A 85 -15.46 -16.71 -4.91
CA HIS A 85 -15.79 -16.18 -3.58
C HIS A 85 -14.66 -15.39 -2.89
N ASP A 86 -13.43 -15.46 -3.40
CA ASP A 86 -12.28 -14.82 -2.76
C ASP A 86 -12.41 -13.30 -2.73
N GLY A 87 -12.45 -12.73 -1.52
CA GLY A 87 -12.41 -11.28 -1.35
C GLY A 87 -13.62 -10.52 -1.87
N ASP A 88 -14.79 -11.16 -2.02
CA ASP A 88 -16.03 -10.52 -2.52
C ASP A 88 -16.33 -9.16 -1.88
N TYR A 89 -16.05 -9.05 -0.59
CA TYR A 89 -16.26 -7.81 0.15
C TYR A 89 -15.19 -6.73 -0.13
N LEU A 90 -13.93 -7.12 -0.23
CA LEU A 90 -12.80 -6.21 -0.44
C LEU A 90 -12.68 -5.76 -1.90
N TRP A 91 -12.97 -6.68 -2.81
CA TRP A 91 -12.70 -6.57 -4.24
C TRP A 91 -13.97 -6.59 -5.08
N TYR A 92 -15.14 -6.35 -4.47
CA TYR A 92 -16.43 -6.18 -5.13
C TYR A 92 -16.34 -5.41 -6.47
N PHE A 93 -15.69 -4.25 -6.46
CA PHE A 93 -15.56 -3.39 -7.64
C PHE A 93 -14.56 -3.89 -8.68
N ILE A 94 -13.62 -4.75 -8.30
CA ILE A 94 -12.72 -5.40 -9.26
C ILE A 94 -13.48 -6.51 -9.97
N LYS A 95 -14.19 -7.36 -9.21
CA LYS A 95 -14.98 -8.49 -9.70
C LYS A 95 -16.12 -8.08 -10.64
N ARG A 96 -16.71 -6.91 -10.41
CA ARG A 96 -17.75 -6.36 -11.29
C ARG A 96 -17.22 -5.70 -12.57
N GLY A 97 -15.90 -5.59 -12.74
CA GLY A 97 -15.29 -4.99 -13.91
C GLY A 97 -14.41 -5.96 -14.68
N ASP A 98 -13.87 -5.50 -15.81
CA ASP A 98 -13.14 -6.35 -16.77
C ASP A 98 -11.71 -6.72 -16.33
N ARG A 99 -11.35 -6.45 -15.08
CA ARG A 99 -10.01 -6.72 -14.52
C ARG A 99 -9.94 -8.04 -13.75
N TRP A 100 -11.07 -8.65 -13.41
CA TRP A 100 -11.10 -9.97 -12.76
C TRP A 100 -11.01 -11.08 -13.81
N LYS A 101 -9.79 -11.26 -14.32
CA LYS A 101 -9.40 -12.29 -15.27
C LYS A 101 -7.91 -12.52 -15.15
N GLU A 102 -7.42 -13.67 -15.58
CA GLU A 102 -6.02 -14.08 -15.44
C GLU A 102 -5.00 -13.00 -15.87
N GLU A 103 -5.19 -12.33 -17.01
CA GLU A 103 -4.28 -11.27 -17.50
C GLU A 103 -4.52 -9.89 -16.87
N GLY A 104 -5.63 -9.73 -16.14
CA GLY A 104 -6.05 -8.47 -15.53
C GLY A 104 -5.27 -8.09 -14.27
N ALA A 105 -4.44 -9.00 -13.76
CA ALA A 105 -3.54 -8.76 -12.63
C ALA A 105 -2.18 -9.44 -12.82
N LEU A 106 -1.15 -8.90 -12.18
CA LEU A 106 0.07 -9.67 -11.95
C LEU A 106 -0.28 -10.78 -10.94
N PRO A 107 0.00 -12.06 -11.24
CA PRO A 107 -0.50 -13.17 -10.45
C PRO A 107 0.18 -13.24 -9.07
N PRO A 108 -0.51 -13.74 -8.03
CA PRO A 108 0.10 -14.04 -6.74
C PRO A 108 1.31 -14.97 -6.90
N GLY A 109 2.38 -14.72 -6.16
CA GLY A 109 3.65 -15.44 -6.24
C GLY A 109 4.55 -15.04 -7.42
N SER A 110 4.12 -14.15 -8.33
CA SER A 110 4.99 -13.66 -9.40
C SER A 110 6.13 -12.79 -8.87
N LYS A 111 7.28 -12.85 -9.54
CA LYS A 111 8.52 -12.18 -9.11
C LYS A 111 9.04 -11.22 -10.17
N ALA A 112 9.33 -9.99 -9.76
CA ALA A 112 9.88 -8.94 -10.63
C ALA A 112 11.24 -8.43 -10.13
N GLY A 113 12.11 -8.02 -11.05
CA GLY A 113 13.39 -7.38 -10.75
C GLY A 113 13.27 -5.87 -10.88
N VAL A 114 13.57 -5.14 -9.81
CA VAL A 114 13.53 -3.67 -9.78
C VAL A 114 14.87 -3.12 -9.32
N GLU A 115 15.44 -2.22 -10.12
CA GLU A 115 16.66 -1.51 -9.77
C GLU A 115 16.36 -0.13 -9.21
N ILE A 116 17.09 0.23 -8.16
CA ILE A 116 17.11 1.57 -7.58
C ILE A 116 18.54 2.11 -7.63
N GLY A 117 18.70 3.35 -8.08
CA GLY A 117 19.99 4.04 -8.03
C GLY A 117 19.83 5.55 -7.90
N PHE A 118 20.96 6.24 -7.77
CA PHE A 118 21.01 7.70 -7.61
C PHE A 118 21.94 8.33 -8.64
N ARG A 119 21.45 9.34 -9.34
CA ARG A 119 22.25 10.18 -10.25
C ARG A 119 23.11 11.18 -9.50
N GLN A 120 22.65 11.61 -8.33
CA GLN A 120 23.30 12.59 -7.46
C GLN A 120 23.07 12.21 -5.99
N PRO A 121 23.96 12.60 -5.07
CA PRO A 121 23.73 12.44 -3.64
C PRO A 121 22.44 13.14 -3.18
N LEU A 122 21.75 12.54 -2.21
CA LEU A 122 20.54 13.12 -1.61
C LEU A 122 20.85 14.12 -0.49
N GLY A 123 22.10 14.19 -0.02
CA GLY A 123 22.52 15.11 1.05
C GLY A 123 21.65 14.92 2.30
N LYS A 124 21.11 16.02 2.83
CA LYS A 124 20.25 16.02 4.03
C LYS A 124 18.98 15.16 3.90
N LEU A 125 18.55 14.80 2.68
CA LEU A 125 17.32 14.03 2.43
C LEU A 125 17.56 12.52 2.36
N GLU A 126 18.79 12.06 2.53
CA GLU A 126 19.13 10.64 2.45
C GLU A 126 18.36 9.80 3.49
N GLU A 127 18.25 10.29 4.73
CA GLU A 127 17.54 9.58 5.80
C GLU A 127 16.03 9.51 5.54
N ASN A 128 15.44 10.60 5.03
CA ASN A 128 14.02 10.62 4.66
C ASN A 128 13.74 9.63 3.53
N TRP A 129 14.64 9.54 2.54
CA TRP A 129 14.55 8.56 1.48
C TRP A 129 14.69 7.13 1.99
N LYS A 130 15.68 6.84 2.86
CA LYS A 130 15.86 5.50 3.45
C LYS A 130 14.61 5.03 4.18
N LYS A 131 14.00 5.89 4.99
CA LYS A 131 12.73 5.61 5.68
C LYS A 131 11.59 5.35 4.70
N ALA A 132 11.46 6.17 3.65
CA ALA A 132 10.42 5.99 2.63
C ALA A 132 10.62 4.70 1.81
N TRP A 133 11.85 4.36 1.47
CA TRP A 133 12.21 3.13 0.76
C TRP A 133 11.92 1.91 1.63
N GLU A 134 12.35 1.92 2.89
CA GLU A 134 12.09 0.82 3.83
C GLU A 134 10.58 0.64 4.07
N ALA A 135 9.84 1.72 4.31
CA ALA A 135 8.38 1.65 4.48
C ALA A 135 7.67 1.13 3.22
N PHE A 136 8.13 1.53 2.03
CA PHE A 136 7.62 0.99 0.77
C PHE A 136 7.91 -0.51 0.62
N CYS A 137 9.12 -0.96 0.95
CA CYS A 137 9.50 -2.36 0.83
C CYS A 137 8.78 -3.27 1.83
N ARG A 138 8.50 -2.77 3.04
CA ARG A 138 7.84 -3.55 4.11
C ARG A 138 6.31 -3.47 4.08
N PHE A 139 5.76 -2.30 3.77
CA PHE A 139 4.33 -2.00 3.95
C PHE A 139 3.67 -1.49 2.66
N GLY A 140 4.37 -1.53 1.54
CA GLY A 140 3.88 -1.07 0.25
C GLY A 140 2.86 -2.01 -0.40
N SER A 141 2.19 -1.47 -1.40
CA SER A 141 1.35 -2.22 -2.32
C SER A 141 1.24 -1.43 -3.62
N LEU A 142 1.00 -2.09 -4.74
CA LEU A 142 0.82 -1.44 -6.04
C LEU A 142 -0.58 -1.67 -6.60
N GLY A 143 -0.99 -0.81 -7.53
CA GLY A 143 -2.21 -1.01 -8.31
C GLY A 143 -3.52 -0.57 -7.67
N TYR A 144 -4.60 -0.97 -8.34
CA TYR A 144 -5.97 -0.68 -7.93
C TYR A 144 -6.37 -1.48 -6.69
N ARG A 145 -7.12 -0.86 -5.79
CA ARG A 145 -7.48 -1.38 -4.46
C ARG A 145 -6.28 -1.74 -3.58
N ALA A 146 -5.13 -1.11 -3.81
CA ALA A 146 -3.97 -1.14 -2.94
C ALA A 146 -4.30 -0.97 -1.44
N THR A 147 -5.28 -0.14 -1.05
CA THR A 147 -5.67 0.03 0.38
C THR A 147 -6.46 -1.16 0.97
N ARG A 148 -6.82 -2.16 0.15
CA ARG A 148 -7.67 -3.31 0.48
C ARG A 148 -6.99 -4.59 0.01
N CYS A 149 -5.77 -4.81 0.49
CA CYS A 149 -4.94 -6.00 0.26
C CYS A 149 -4.46 -6.29 -1.17
N ALA A 150 -4.97 -5.65 -2.22
CA ALA A 150 -4.53 -5.93 -3.59
C ALA A 150 -3.10 -5.42 -3.85
N GLY A 151 -2.36 -6.15 -4.69
CA GLY A 151 -1.00 -5.83 -5.10
C GLY A 151 -0.02 -5.66 -3.96
N ALA A 152 -0.24 -6.35 -2.85
CA ALA A 152 0.74 -6.45 -1.77
C ALA A 152 1.94 -7.25 -2.29
N PHE A 153 3.13 -6.90 -1.84
CA PHE A 153 4.37 -7.56 -2.23
C PHE A 153 5.32 -7.65 -1.05
N ARG A 154 6.29 -8.54 -1.12
CA ARG A 154 7.49 -8.52 -0.28
C ARG A 154 8.73 -8.22 -1.12
N VAL A 155 9.75 -7.67 -0.48
CA VAL A 155 11.03 -7.36 -1.11
C VAL A 155 12.14 -8.09 -0.38
N ASP A 156 12.99 -8.80 -1.12
CA ASP A 156 14.13 -9.50 -0.54
C ASP A 156 15.08 -8.52 0.18
N GLY A 157 15.58 -8.93 1.35
CA GLY A 157 16.36 -8.08 2.25
C GLY A 157 15.53 -7.13 3.14
N PHE A 158 14.21 -7.05 2.91
CA PHE A 158 13.26 -6.38 3.82
C PHE A 158 12.20 -7.34 4.37
N ALA A 159 12.07 -8.54 3.79
CA ALA A 159 11.35 -9.66 4.39
C ALA A 159 12.00 -10.08 5.73
N GLY A 160 11.22 -10.75 6.57
CA GLY A 160 11.67 -11.24 7.87
C GLY A 160 10.51 -11.77 8.70
N VAL A 161 10.76 -11.91 9.99
CA VAL A 161 9.75 -12.30 11.00
C VAL A 161 8.81 -11.13 11.33
N LEU A 162 7.66 -11.43 11.92
CA LEU A 162 6.62 -10.45 12.24
C LEU A 162 7.16 -9.32 13.13
N GLU A 163 7.99 -9.66 14.11
CA GLU A 163 8.62 -8.74 15.06
C GLU A 163 9.47 -7.68 14.34
N ALA A 164 10.18 -8.05 13.27
CA ALA A 164 10.97 -7.10 12.49
C ALA A 164 10.09 -6.08 11.74
N TYR A 165 8.87 -6.48 11.34
CA TYR A 165 7.90 -5.53 10.79
C TYR A 165 7.34 -4.60 11.87
N GLU A 166 7.11 -5.10 13.07
CA GLU A 166 6.64 -4.29 14.21
C GLU A 166 7.68 -3.25 14.61
N GLU A 167 8.95 -3.66 14.77
CA GLU A 167 10.07 -2.77 15.07
C GLU A 167 10.23 -1.69 13.99
N ALA A 168 10.12 -2.06 12.71
CA ALA A 168 10.17 -1.08 11.62
C ALA A 168 8.98 -0.11 11.66
N ALA A 169 7.78 -0.60 12.00
CA ALA A 169 6.61 0.26 12.15
C ALA A 169 6.76 1.23 13.34
N GLU A 170 7.27 0.78 14.48
CA GLU A 170 7.55 1.65 15.64
C GLU A 170 8.64 2.68 15.35
N ARG A 171 9.70 2.29 14.63
CA ARG A 171 10.81 3.19 14.30
C ARG A 171 10.44 4.21 13.21
N ILE A 172 9.63 3.81 12.22
CA ILE A 172 9.40 4.61 11.00
C ILE A 172 8.01 5.22 10.96
N LEU A 173 6.96 4.43 11.21
CA LEU A 173 5.57 4.85 11.04
C LEU A 173 5.08 5.63 12.26
N LYS A 174 5.37 5.15 13.48
CA LYS A 174 4.87 5.78 14.72
C LYS A 174 5.31 7.25 14.86
N PRO A 175 6.58 7.63 14.65
CA PRO A 175 7.01 9.03 14.77
C PRO A 175 6.42 9.93 13.67
N ALA A 176 6.02 9.34 12.54
CA ALA A 176 5.31 10.04 11.47
C ALA A 176 3.81 10.25 11.75
N GLY A 177 3.30 9.74 12.88
CA GLY A 177 1.91 9.88 13.29
C GLY A 177 0.97 8.85 12.66
N PHE A 178 1.50 7.70 12.23
CA PHE A 178 0.68 6.56 11.86
C PHE A 178 0.21 5.82 13.11
N ASP A 179 -0.98 5.25 13.03
CA ASP A 179 -1.42 4.19 13.92
C ASP A 179 -1.47 2.87 13.16
N PHE A 180 -1.20 1.77 13.85
CA PHE A 180 -1.15 0.46 13.23
C PHE A 180 -1.41 -0.66 14.22
N HIS A 181 -1.93 -1.76 13.68
CA HIS A 181 -2.27 -2.98 14.39
C HIS A 181 -1.79 -4.18 13.59
N PHE A 182 -1.07 -5.09 14.24
CA PHE A 182 -0.64 -6.36 13.68
C PHE A 182 -1.51 -7.47 14.26
N PHE A 183 -2.20 -8.20 13.39
CA PHE A 183 -2.94 -9.40 13.77
C PHE A 183 -1.96 -10.56 13.93
N ARG A 184 -2.13 -11.35 14.99
CA ARG A 184 -1.26 -12.50 15.30
C ARG A 184 -1.79 -13.81 14.70
N GLU A 185 -3.01 -13.78 14.19
CA GLU A 185 -3.67 -14.91 13.54
C GLU A 185 -3.02 -15.24 12.19
N LYS A 186 -2.16 -16.26 12.21
CA LYS A 186 -1.50 -16.83 11.04
C LYS A 186 -2.51 -17.37 10.02
N GLN A 187 -2.25 -17.11 8.74
CA GLN A 187 -3.00 -17.63 7.60
C GLN A 187 -2.07 -18.51 6.74
N SER A 188 -2.60 -19.59 6.18
CA SER A 188 -1.83 -20.56 5.38
C SER A 188 -1.45 -20.06 3.99
N ASP A 189 -2.25 -19.16 3.44
CA ASP A 189 -2.10 -18.64 2.09
C ASP A 189 -2.76 -17.27 1.97
N TRP A 190 -2.59 -16.66 0.80
CA TRP A 190 -3.11 -15.34 0.53
C TRP A 190 -4.64 -15.29 0.49
N ARG A 191 -5.36 -16.36 0.08
CA ARG A 191 -6.83 -16.36 0.00
C ARG A 191 -7.46 -16.33 1.38
N ASN A 192 -7.00 -17.21 2.26
CA ASN A 192 -7.40 -17.25 3.67
C ASN A 192 -7.14 -15.89 4.34
N LEU A 193 -6.00 -15.27 4.02
CA LEU A 193 -5.71 -13.90 4.46
C LEU A 193 -6.68 -12.86 3.91
N ILE A 194 -7.10 -12.94 2.65
CA ILE A 194 -8.10 -12.02 2.08
C ILE A 194 -9.47 -12.22 2.74
N ALA A 195 -9.88 -13.45 3.01
CA ALA A 195 -11.11 -13.75 3.76
C ALA A 195 -11.05 -13.15 5.17
N PHE A 196 -9.92 -13.37 5.87
CA PHE A 196 -9.66 -12.80 7.20
C PHE A 196 -9.70 -11.26 7.19
N ALA A 197 -9.03 -10.62 6.22
CA ALA A 197 -9.06 -9.17 6.05
C ALA A 197 -10.48 -8.64 5.75
N GLY A 198 -11.28 -9.40 4.98
CA GLY A 198 -12.68 -9.10 4.73
C GLY A 198 -13.50 -9.09 6.02
N ALA A 199 -13.29 -10.06 6.90
CA ALA A 199 -13.93 -10.11 8.22
C ALA A 199 -13.53 -8.91 9.09
N LYS A 200 -12.24 -8.55 9.14
CA LYS A 200 -11.78 -7.37 9.89
C LYS A 200 -12.31 -6.05 9.34
N LEU A 201 -12.52 -5.94 8.02
CA LEU A 201 -13.19 -4.76 7.44
C LEU A 201 -14.67 -4.68 7.82
N LYS A 202 -15.38 -5.83 7.90
CA LYS A 202 -16.77 -5.86 8.40
C LYS A 202 -16.82 -5.39 9.85
N GLU A 203 -15.94 -5.92 10.71
CA GLU A 203 -15.82 -5.51 12.11
C GLU A 203 -15.56 -4.00 12.25
N LEU A 204 -14.65 -3.44 11.44
CA LEU A 204 -14.40 -1.99 11.39
C LEU A 204 -15.65 -1.20 11.01
N ARG A 205 -16.42 -1.66 10.03
CA ARG A 205 -17.63 -0.97 9.55
C ARG A 205 -18.81 -1.12 10.52
N GLU A 206 -18.88 -2.19 11.28
CA GLU A 206 -19.89 -2.38 12.33
C GLU A 206 -19.64 -1.44 13.52
N LYS A 207 -18.38 -1.35 13.97
CA LYS A 207 -17.98 -0.47 15.08
C LYS A 207 -17.83 1.00 14.68
N TYR A 208 -17.59 1.26 13.39
CA TYR A 208 -17.49 2.60 12.82
C TYR A 208 -18.31 2.69 11.51
N PRO A 209 -19.65 2.74 11.62
CA PRO A 209 -20.53 2.80 10.46
C PRO A 209 -20.33 4.08 9.63
N SER A 210 -20.46 3.95 8.31
CA SER A 210 -20.40 5.08 7.37
C SER A 210 -21.49 6.11 7.69
N PRO A 211 -21.24 7.42 7.53
CA PRO A 211 -22.27 8.46 7.66
C PRO A 211 -23.54 8.17 6.83
N GLU A 212 -23.39 7.53 5.66
CA GLU A 212 -24.52 7.09 4.81
C GLU A 212 -25.49 6.14 5.52
N SER A 213 -24.99 5.28 6.41
CA SER A 213 -25.82 4.33 7.16
C SER A 213 -26.57 4.98 8.34
N LYS A 214 -26.16 6.19 8.76
CA LYS A 214 -26.76 6.93 9.87
C LYS A 214 -27.76 8.01 9.44
N LYS A 215 -28.03 8.19 8.14
CA LYS A 215 -28.79 9.35 7.60
C LYS A 215 -28.25 10.71 8.09
N GLU A 216 -26.97 10.77 8.44
CA GLU A 216 -26.28 12.00 8.80
C GLU A 216 -25.67 12.66 7.56
N GLU A 217 -25.33 13.95 7.63
CA GLU A 217 -24.65 14.65 6.54
C GLU A 217 -23.41 13.87 6.06
N LYS A 218 -23.21 13.82 4.73
CA LYS A 218 -22.06 13.16 4.08
C LYS A 218 -20.74 13.77 4.58
N GLY A 219 -20.20 13.19 5.64
CA GLY A 219 -18.94 13.59 6.26
C GLY A 219 -17.73 12.81 5.72
N PRO A 220 -16.51 13.33 5.94
CA PRO A 220 -15.28 12.59 5.67
C PRO A 220 -15.19 11.33 6.55
N SER A 221 -14.72 10.22 5.97
CA SER A 221 -14.56 8.94 6.66
C SER A 221 -13.14 8.39 6.51
N PRO A 222 -12.50 7.85 7.56
CA PRO A 222 -11.18 7.20 7.45
C PRO A 222 -11.20 5.98 6.52
N LEU A 223 -12.37 5.36 6.36
CA LEU A 223 -12.59 4.23 5.45
C LEU A 223 -12.80 4.66 3.99
N GLY A 224 -12.78 5.97 3.73
CA GLY A 224 -13.03 6.58 2.42
C GLY A 224 -14.51 6.85 2.18
N ASN A 225 -14.78 7.70 1.20
CA ASN A 225 -16.12 8.06 0.77
C ASN A 225 -16.17 8.15 -0.76
N THR A 226 -17.30 7.85 -1.38
CA THR A 226 -17.52 8.02 -2.81
C THR A 226 -17.96 9.44 -3.16
N ASP A 227 -18.62 10.13 -2.24
CA ASP A 227 -19.17 11.47 -2.47
C ASP A 227 -19.17 12.33 -1.19
N PRO A 228 -18.28 13.34 -1.06
CA PRO A 228 -17.19 13.65 -2.00
C PRO A 228 -16.16 12.51 -2.02
N ARG A 229 -15.56 12.26 -3.20
CA ARG A 229 -14.60 11.17 -3.36
C ARG A 229 -13.38 11.36 -2.46
N GLN A 230 -13.19 10.43 -1.52
CA GLN A 230 -12.11 10.42 -0.56
C GLN A 230 -11.45 9.04 -0.52
N LYS A 231 -10.12 9.01 -0.64
CA LYS A 231 -9.33 7.79 -0.44
C LYS A 231 -9.33 7.41 1.05
N SER A 232 -9.44 6.12 1.33
CA SER A 232 -9.28 5.60 2.69
C SER A 232 -7.87 5.89 3.23
N ALA A 233 -7.81 6.32 4.49
CA ALA A 233 -6.57 6.44 5.25
C ALA A 233 -6.16 5.13 5.91
N VAL A 234 -7.08 4.17 6.04
CA VAL A 234 -6.82 2.82 6.55
C VAL A 234 -6.40 1.90 5.42
N TYR A 235 -5.25 1.26 5.58
CA TYR A 235 -4.65 0.33 4.64
C TYR A 235 -4.59 -1.06 5.25
N PHE A 236 -5.05 -2.04 4.48
CA PHE A 236 -4.92 -3.45 4.82
C PHE A 236 -3.70 -4.02 4.10
N ARG A 237 -2.82 -4.66 4.86
CA ARG A 237 -1.48 -5.06 4.42
C ARG A 237 -1.23 -6.52 4.69
N PRO A 238 -1.38 -7.36 3.65
CA PRO A 238 -0.78 -8.67 3.61
C PRO A 238 0.73 -8.60 3.83
N LEU A 239 1.20 -9.39 4.77
CA LEU A 239 2.60 -9.67 5.03
C LEU A 239 2.83 -11.15 4.83
N LYS A 240 4.00 -11.52 4.30
CA LYS A 240 4.45 -12.92 4.21
C LYS A 240 5.80 -13.02 4.88
N ILE A 241 5.87 -13.81 5.94
CA ILE A 241 7.11 -14.05 6.70
C ILE A 241 7.85 -15.25 6.12
N ASP A 242 9.10 -15.45 6.53
CA ASP A 242 10.02 -16.43 5.91
C ASP A 242 9.54 -17.88 6.00
N ALA A 243 8.71 -18.23 6.99
CA ALA A 243 8.08 -19.54 7.12
C ALA A 243 7.01 -19.84 6.04
N GLY A 244 6.72 -18.89 5.15
CA GLY A 244 5.64 -18.97 4.15
C GLY A 244 4.29 -18.51 4.69
N ASP A 245 4.24 -18.13 5.97
CA ASP A 245 3.02 -17.75 6.68
C ASP A 245 2.57 -16.33 6.35
N TYR A 246 1.27 -16.16 6.28
CA TYR A 246 0.63 -14.89 5.95
C TYR A 246 0.03 -14.24 7.19
N TYR A 247 0.28 -12.94 7.35
CA TYR A 247 -0.22 -12.11 8.43
C TYR A 247 -0.87 -10.85 7.89
N LEU A 248 -1.77 -10.27 8.68
CA LEU A 248 -2.44 -9.02 8.35
C LEU A 248 -1.93 -7.90 9.26
N MET A 249 -1.46 -6.83 8.65
CA MET A 249 -1.28 -5.54 9.32
C MET A 249 -2.33 -4.57 8.81
N LEU A 250 -2.89 -3.76 9.71
CA LEU A 250 -3.60 -2.54 9.35
C LEU A 250 -2.75 -1.35 9.76
N PHE A 251 -2.71 -0.32 8.92
CA PHE A 251 -2.23 0.99 9.34
C PHE A 251 -3.17 2.09 8.89
N GLU A 252 -3.25 3.13 9.69
CA GLU A 252 -3.94 4.38 9.41
C GLU A 252 -2.90 5.46 9.16
N ALA A 253 -2.87 5.95 7.92
CA ALA A 253 -1.96 7.01 7.53
C ALA A 253 -2.43 8.35 8.11
N PRO A 254 -1.51 9.24 8.53
CA PRO A 254 -1.85 10.53 9.12
C PRO A 254 -2.64 11.39 8.12
N HIS A 255 -3.92 11.62 8.41
CA HIS A 255 -4.86 12.32 7.51
C HIS A 255 -4.31 13.66 7.01
N LYS A 256 -3.67 14.44 7.90
CA LYS A 256 -3.09 15.74 7.57
C LYS A 256 -2.05 15.67 6.42
N ARG A 257 -1.37 14.53 6.27
CA ARG A 257 -0.29 14.35 5.27
C ARG A 257 -0.75 13.64 4.00
N VAL A 258 -1.84 12.88 4.06
CA VAL A 258 -2.25 11.97 2.97
C VAL A 258 -3.66 12.21 2.42
N VAL A 259 -4.43 13.09 3.04
CA VAL A 259 -5.82 13.42 2.67
C VAL A 259 -5.97 14.95 2.53
N GLU A 260 -6.69 15.38 1.49
CA GLU A 260 -7.02 16.80 1.25
C GLU A 260 -7.77 17.40 2.43
N GLU A 261 -7.58 18.69 2.71
CA GLU A 261 -8.13 19.34 3.90
C GLU A 261 -9.63 19.18 4.07
N LYS A 262 -10.40 19.37 2.99
CA LYS A 262 -11.86 19.16 2.94
C LYS A 262 -12.30 17.73 3.25
N SER A 263 -11.38 16.76 3.18
CA SER A 263 -11.62 15.34 3.43
C SER A 263 -10.97 14.87 4.74
N ARG A 264 -10.34 15.75 5.52
CA ARG A 264 -9.81 15.40 6.85
C ARG A 264 -10.96 15.25 7.85
N LEU A 265 -10.79 14.39 8.86
CA LEU A 265 -11.74 14.33 9.96
C LEU A 265 -11.79 15.68 10.67
N LYS A 266 -13.00 16.18 10.92
CA LYS A 266 -13.19 17.39 11.73
C LYS A 266 -12.92 17.01 13.18
N ASN A 267 -11.96 17.70 13.81
CA ASN A 267 -11.56 17.60 15.22
C ASN A 267 -11.00 16.25 15.69
N GLY A 268 -9.67 16.08 15.64
CA GLY A 268 -8.90 15.29 16.62
C GLY A 268 -9.36 13.87 16.93
N GLN A 269 -10.21 13.26 16.10
CA GLN A 269 -10.78 11.95 16.36
C GLN A 269 -9.65 10.95 16.50
N GLU A 270 -9.71 10.19 17.59
CA GLU A 270 -8.79 9.11 17.85
C GLU A 270 -8.80 8.14 16.66
N SER A 271 -7.64 7.57 16.33
CA SER A 271 -7.49 6.62 15.23
C SER A 271 -8.58 5.54 15.30
N ILE A 272 -9.22 5.26 14.16
CA ILE A 272 -10.21 4.17 14.07
C ILE A 272 -9.59 2.83 14.46
N LEU A 273 -8.31 2.64 14.18
CA LEU A 273 -7.59 1.44 14.59
C LEU A 273 -7.43 1.37 16.10
N LYS A 274 -7.16 2.47 16.80
CA LYS A 274 -7.10 2.48 18.27
C LYS A 274 -8.46 2.19 18.90
N MET A 275 -9.52 2.76 18.34
CA MET A 275 -10.89 2.54 18.84
C MET A 275 -11.37 1.10 18.66
N VAL A 276 -11.10 0.52 17.49
CA VAL A 276 -11.66 -0.79 17.10
C VAL A 276 -10.73 -1.95 17.46
N PHE A 277 -9.43 -1.74 17.35
CA PHE A 277 -8.37 -2.72 17.60
C PHE A 277 -7.31 -2.14 18.57
N PRO A 278 -7.69 -1.81 19.82
CA PRO A 278 -6.76 -1.28 20.80
C PRO A 278 -5.60 -2.26 20.98
N ARG A 279 -4.38 -1.72 21.07
CA ARG A 279 -3.22 -2.54 21.42
C ARG A 279 -3.42 -3.07 22.83
N ARG A 280 -3.34 -4.39 22.97
CA ARG A 280 -3.26 -5.04 24.28
C ARG A 280 -1.85 -4.92 24.83
#